data_AF-A0A7Y2HPW8-F1
#
_entry.id   AF-A0A7Y2HPW8-F1
#
_cell.length_a   1.000
_cell.length_b   1.000
_cell.length_c   1.000
_cell.angle_alpha   90.00
_cell.angle_beta   90.00
_cell.angle_gamma   90.00
#
_symmetry.space_group_name_H-M   'P 1'
#
loop_
_entity.id
_entity.type
_entity.pdbx_description
1 polymer ?
#
loop_
_entity_poly.entity_id
_entity_poly.type
_entity_poly.pdbx_seq_one_letter_code
_entity_poly.pdbx_strand_id
1 'polypeptide(L)' 'DRPHGRTVLSYGQTAREESPHYDEQAGMFARGELKTVAWTDAEIARVTLERYRPGMEDGRR' A
#
# COMPACT_ATOMS: atom_id res chain seq x y z
N ASP A 1 21.85 11.15 3.83
CA ASP A 1 21.35 10.38 2.67
C ASP A 1 20.17 9.54 3.12
N ARG A 2 19.08 9.46 2.35
CA ARG A 2 17.88 8.67 2.71
C ARG A 2 17.58 7.68 1.59
N PRO A 3 17.20 6.42 1.91
CA PRO A 3 16.76 5.47 0.89
C PRO A 3 15.62 6.05 0.04
N HIS A 4 15.72 5.88 -1.27
CA HIS A 4 14.67 6.23 -2.21
C HIS A 4 14.29 4.98 -3.01
N GLY A 5 13.00 4.65 -3.00
CA GLY A 5 12.45 3.49 -3.70
C GLY A 5 11.32 3.90 -4.64
N ARG A 6 11.27 3.24 -5.79
CA ARG A 6 10.13 3.28 -6.71
C ARG A 6 9.67 1.85 -6.99
N THR A 7 8.36 1.65 -7.08
CA THR A 7 7.78 0.31 -7.22
C THR A 7 6.51 0.33 -8.07
N VAL A 8 6.11 -0.83 -8.56
CA VAL A 8 4.81 -1.10 -9.16
C VAL A 8 4.51 -2.58 -8.92
N LEU A 9 3.25 -2.92 -8.61
CA LEU A 9 2.79 -4.31 -8.62
C LEU A 9 1.93 -4.55 -9.86
N SER A 10 2.39 -5.44 -10.74
CA SER A 10 1.69 -5.78 -11.99
C SER A 10 0.37 -6.54 -11.77
N TYR A 11 0.21 -7.21 -10.62
CA TYR A 11 -0.92 -8.10 -10.30
C TYR A 11 -1.74 -7.63 -9.09
N GLY A 12 -1.59 -6.35 -8.68
CA GLY A 12 -2.25 -5.80 -7.49
C GLY A 12 -1.73 -6.33 -6.16
N GLN A 13 -2.40 -5.93 -5.07
CA GLN A 13 -2.03 -6.28 -3.69
C GLN A 13 -2.84 -7.45 -3.13
N THR A 14 -3.85 -7.91 -3.86
CA THR A 14 -4.72 -9.00 -3.46
C THR A 14 -5.32 -9.67 -4.69
N ALA A 15 -5.70 -10.94 -4.56
CA ALA A 15 -6.39 -11.69 -5.61
C ALA A 15 -7.93 -11.61 -5.52
N ARG A 16 -8.48 -10.82 -4.59
CA ARG A 16 -9.93 -10.61 -4.46
C ARG A 16 -10.40 -9.58 -5.49
N GLU A 17 -11.20 -10.01 -6.47
CA GLU A 17 -11.66 -9.17 -7.59
C GLU A 17 -12.48 -7.96 -7.15
N GLU A 18 -13.21 -8.07 -6.04
CA GLU A 18 -14.01 -6.98 -5.49
C GLU A 18 -13.20 -5.90 -4.76
N SER A 19 -11.91 -6.14 -4.52
CA SER A 19 -11.04 -5.19 -3.83
C SER A 19 -10.62 -4.06 -4.75
N PRO A 20 -10.62 -2.79 -4.29
CA PRO A 20 -10.05 -1.69 -5.06
C PRO A 20 -8.54 -1.85 -5.32
N HIS A 21 -7.87 -2.78 -4.63
CA HIS A 21 -6.44 -3.05 -4.78
C HIS A 21 -6.14 -4.31 -5.62
N TYR A 22 -7.14 -4.84 -6.34
CA TYR A 22 -7.00 -6.02 -7.20
C TYR A 22 -6.10 -5.76 -8.42
N ASP A 23 -6.29 -4.64 -9.12
CA ASP A 23 -5.56 -4.32 -10.36
C ASP A 23 -5.18 -2.84 -10.50
N GLU A 24 -5.27 -2.05 -9.43
CA GLU A 24 -5.14 -0.59 -9.44
C GLU A 24 -3.84 -0.06 -10.12
N GLN A 25 -2.77 -0.88 -10.10
CA GLN A 25 -1.45 -0.53 -10.65
C GLN A 25 -1.15 -1.20 -12.00
N ALA A 26 -2.02 -2.06 -12.52
CA ALA A 26 -1.81 -2.75 -13.79
C ALA A 26 -1.63 -1.76 -14.96
N GLY A 27 -2.42 -0.68 -14.97
CA GLY A 27 -2.28 0.40 -15.95
C GLY A 27 -0.93 1.13 -15.86
N MET A 28 -0.39 1.34 -14.64
CA MET A 28 0.94 1.93 -14.45
C MET A 28 2.03 1.01 -15.00
N PHE A 29 1.93 -0.29 -14.70
CA PHE A 29 2.86 -1.29 -15.22
C PHE A 29 2.87 -1.32 -16.74
N ALA A 30 1.70 -1.33 -17.38
CA ALA A 30 1.58 -1.30 -18.85
C ALA A 30 2.23 -0.07 -19.50
N ARG A 31 2.30 1.06 -18.77
CA ARG A 31 2.95 2.30 -19.23
C ARG A 31 4.42 2.44 -18.79
N GLY A 32 4.97 1.47 -18.04
CA GLY A 32 6.32 1.58 -17.47
C GLY A 32 6.44 2.63 -16.36
N GLU A 33 5.34 2.97 -15.69
CA GLU A 33 5.29 3.95 -14.61
C GLU A 33 5.52 3.29 -13.24
N LEU A 34 6.27 3.97 -12.38
CA LEU A 34 6.53 3.53 -11.00
C LEU A 34 6.06 4.58 -10.00
N LYS A 35 5.42 4.14 -8.91
CA LYS A 35 5.07 5.00 -7.78
C LYS A 35 6.22 5.11 -6.77
N THR A 36 6.28 6.23 -6.06
CA THR A 36 7.25 6.45 -4.98
C THR A 36 6.86 5.64 -3.74
N VAL A 37 7.84 5.03 -3.09
CA VAL A 37 7.66 4.34 -1.80
C VAL A 37 7.72 5.38 -0.67
N ALA A 38 6.70 5.40 0.19
CA ALA A 38 6.76 6.15 1.44
C ALA A 38 7.75 5.47 2.40
N TRP A 39 8.70 6.23 2.95
CA TRP A 39 9.78 5.68 3.77
C TRP A 39 9.71 6.11 5.24
N THR A 40 9.46 7.39 5.48
CA THR A 40 9.38 7.93 6.85
C THR A 40 8.02 7.72 7.47
N ASP A 41 7.98 7.72 8.80
CA ASP A 41 6.74 7.65 9.57
C ASP A 41 5.71 8.72 9.13
N ALA A 42 6.16 9.93 8.83
CA ALA A 42 5.29 11.01 8.36
C ALA A 42 4.72 10.73 6.95
N GLU A 43 5.54 10.22 6.03
CA GLU A 43 5.09 9.84 4.69
C GLU A 43 4.13 8.65 4.76
N ILE A 44 4.46 7.64 5.55
CA ILE A 44 3.62 6.46 5.78
C ILE A 44 2.28 6.89 6.38
N ALA A 45 2.29 7.73 7.42
CA ALA A 45 1.09 8.22 8.07
C ALA A 45 0.15 8.98 7.11
N ARG A 46 0.71 9.71 6.14
CA ARG A 46 -0.07 10.44 5.14
C ARG A 46 -0.78 9.54 4.12
N VAL A 47 -0.22 8.37 3.80
CA VAL A 47 -0.76 7.45 2.78
C VAL A 47 -1.47 6.23 3.37
N THR A 48 -1.48 6.08 4.70
CA THR A 48 -2.12 4.96 5.37
C THR A 48 -3.64 5.06 5.26
N LEU A 49 -4.29 4.06 4.67
CA LEU A 49 -5.75 3.97 4.59
C LEU A 49 -6.35 3.35 5.86
N GLU A 50 -5.74 2.28 6.37
CA GLU A 50 -6.20 1.54 7.54
C GLU A 50 -5.00 1.09 8.39
N ARG A 51 -5.19 0.99 9.71
CA ARG A 51 -4.18 0.46 10.64
C ARG A 51 -4.76 -0.71 11.43
N TYR A 52 -4.26 -1.90 11.15
CA TYR A 52 -4.55 -3.08 11.96
C TYR A 52 -3.59 -3.15 13.16
N ARG A 53 -4.14 -3.38 14.36
CA ARG A 53 -3.39 -3.56 15.61
C ARG A 53 -3.84 -4.84 16.32
N PRO A 54 -3.31 -6.01 15.92
CA PRO A 54 -3.69 -7.29 16.53
C PRO A 54 -3.41 -7.27 18.04
N GLY A 55 -4.34 -7.79 18.84
CA GLY A 55 -4.20 -7.87 20.30
C GLY A 55 -4.48 -6.56 21.06
N MET A 56 -4.80 -5.46 20.38
CA MET A 56 -5.36 -4.25 21.00
C MET A 56 -6.89 -4.22 20.95
N GLU A 57 -7.52 -5.35 20.62
CA GLU A 57 -8.94 -5.61 20.80
C GLU A 57 -9.24 -5.78 22.30
N ASP A 58 -9.10 -4.69 23.04
CA ASP A 58 -9.17 -4.72 24.50
C ASP A 58 -10.64 -4.73 24.98
N GLY A 59 -11.02 -5.83 25.61
CA GLY A 59 -11.34 -5.76 27.04
C GLY A 59 -12.59 -5.02 27.49
N ARG A 60 -13.59 -4.81 26.61
CA ARG A 60 -14.93 -4.38 27.03
C ARG A 60 -15.94 -5.53 26.96
N ARG A 61 -15.96 -6.36 28.00
CA ARG A 61 -17.18 -6.98 28.52
C ARG A 61 -17.36 -6.52 29.96
#